data_AF-A0A5C9EKC4-F1
#
_entry.id   AF-A0A5C9EKC4-F1
#
_cell.length_a   1.000
_cell.length_b   1.000
_cell.length_c   1.000
_cell.angle_alpha   90.00
_cell.angle_beta   90.00
_cell.angle_gamma   90.00
#
_symmetry.space_group_name_H-M   'P 1'
#
loop_
_entity.id
_entity.type
_entity.pdbx_description
1 polymer ?
#
loop_
_entity_poly.entity_id
_entity_poly.type
_entity_poly.pdbx_seq_one_letter_code
_entity_poly.pdbx_strand_id
1 'polypeptide(L)'
;MDTQYDFITPEFMHLLFFQQKSLVIYPHVDLEHLRGLEVFTVGYTMIDLESTALYDIKEVISNDSSNSLEGHNPNFYLVYNLDKKKALDLLDLKNVHCILNINQNATELLPKNESQFIFYNKKTNKFLNYDFEKVDLKFEQIILSLAQTYEMLHDELNRIKIEANQLFIEINRNPEDICLSNILKRYDEHEFKKLLEFTQNYYTITIPENITGEAPRFQRMPGGVIEYSHEYNFIIDKNKKLREEFIQLLLEYKLTQLNDHHIDQQKVYAPQDLYTYLRKDQWKQGIPSKFLTQWIDMKLSKSSLESRDYDDFEEILHYFQIQDEQLLSLLAKKRNMLTQGSHQMQVPVRSGVSLNYPQSTSPNTLTKTHVLALLRTKKIDQFERWIFATLQKIEQNSAISSSYISSYNPNREG
;
A
#
# COMPACT_ATOMS: atom_id res chain seq x y z
N MET A 1 -15.20 -10.01 13.54
CA MET A 1 -14.73 -10.71 12.34
C MET A 1 -13.34 -10.17 12.13
N ASP A 2 -12.35 -10.87 12.68
CA ASP A 2 -10.93 -10.46 12.66
C ASP A 2 -10.43 -10.66 11.22
N THR A 3 -9.94 -9.59 10.60
CA THR A 3 -9.47 -9.63 9.21
C THR A 3 -7.98 -9.93 9.18
N GLN A 4 -7.46 -10.47 8.07
CA GLN A 4 -6.02 -10.70 7.87
C GLN A 4 -5.16 -9.43 8.09
N TYR A 5 -5.79 -8.25 8.07
CA TYR A 5 -5.17 -6.93 8.22
C TYR A 5 -5.06 -6.43 9.67
N ASP A 6 -5.55 -7.20 10.65
CA ASP A 6 -5.65 -6.74 12.04
C ASP A 6 -4.29 -6.39 12.68
N PHE A 7 -3.19 -6.90 12.13
CA PHE A 7 -1.83 -6.57 12.59
C PHE A 7 -1.06 -5.64 11.66
N ILE A 8 -1.67 -5.15 10.58
CA ILE A 8 -1.07 -4.11 9.74
C ILE A 8 -1.27 -2.76 10.43
N THR A 9 -0.44 -2.49 11.44
CA THR A 9 -0.48 -1.27 12.23
C THR A 9 0.90 -0.59 12.28
N PRO A 10 0.97 0.71 12.59
CA PRO A 10 2.23 1.43 12.72
C PRO A 10 3.19 0.79 13.71
N GLU A 11 2.68 0.23 14.81
CA GLU A 11 3.45 -0.40 15.88
C GLU A 11 4.18 -1.65 15.39
N PHE A 12 3.49 -2.54 14.68
CA PHE A 12 4.11 -3.75 14.13
C PHE A 12 5.13 -3.41 13.04
N MET A 13 4.84 -2.43 12.18
CA MET A 13 5.79 -1.95 11.18
C MET A 13 7.05 -1.36 11.82
N HIS A 14 6.86 -0.54 12.86
CA HIS A 14 7.97 0.05 13.61
C HIS A 14 8.89 -1.03 14.18
N LEU A 15 8.33 -2.06 14.82
CA LEU A 15 9.13 -3.11 15.44
C LEU A 15 9.82 -4.02 14.41
N LEU A 16 9.05 -4.53 13.44
CA LEU A 16 9.53 -5.55 12.51
C LEU A 16 10.39 -4.95 11.40
N PHE A 17 9.97 -3.82 10.83
CA PHE A 17 10.66 -3.19 9.71
C PHE A 17 11.69 -2.14 10.15
N PHE A 18 11.37 -1.19 11.03
CA PHE A 18 12.34 -0.12 11.36
C PHE A 18 13.36 -0.55 12.43
N GLN A 19 12.89 -1.16 13.52
CA GLN A 19 13.71 -1.54 14.66
C GLN A 19 14.33 -2.93 14.53
N GLN A 20 13.90 -3.73 13.54
CA GLN A 20 14.41 -5.08 13.28
C GLN A 20 14.32 -5.98 14.52
N LYS A 21 13.29 -5.78 15.36
CA LYS A 21 13.05 -6.58 16.58
C LYS A 21 12.30 -7.85 16.24
N SER A 22 12.49 -8.86 17.08
CA SER A 22 11.73 -10.10 17.05
C SER A 22 10.48 -9.95 17.89
N LEU A 23 9.43 -10.70 17.55
CA LEU A 23 8.12 -10.51 18.13
C LEU A 23 7.59 -11.83 18.70
N VAL A 24 7.07 -11.78 19.92
CA VAL A 24 6.39 -12.89 20.57
C VAL A 24 4.92 -12.54 20.66
N ILE A 25 4.08 -13.27 19.95
CA ILE A 25 2.63 -13.06 19.93
C ILE A 25 1.94 -14.19 20.68
N TYR A 26 1.04 -13.84 21.60
CA TYR A 26 0.28 -14.81 22.39
C TYR A 26 -1.01 -14.19 22.95
N PRO A 27 -1.96 -15.00 23.44
CA PRO A 27 -2.08 -16.44 23.21
C PRO A 27 -2.82 -16.71 21.89
N HIS A 28 -2.38 -17.76 21.19
CA HIS A 28 -3.03 -18.40 20.04
C HIS A 28 -3.57 -17.43 18.98
N VAL A 29 -2.75 -17.20 17.96
CA VAL A 29 -3.12 -16.42 16.78
C VAL A 29 -3.12 -17.33 15.55
N ASP A 30 -4.16 -17.19 14.73
CA ASP A 30 -4.28 -17.95 13.49
C ASP A 30 -3.14 -17.61 12.53
N LEU A 31 -2.70 -18.61 11.78
CA LEU A 31 -1.57 -18.47 10.87
C LEU A 31 -1.85 -17.40 9.79
N GLU A 32 -3.10 -17.28 9.31
CA GLU A 32 -3.46 -16.29 8.30
C GLU A 32 -3.18 -14.85 8.75
N HIS A 33 -3.50 -14.50 10.00
CA HIS A 33 -3.20 -13.18 10.55
C HIS A 33 -1.70 -12.96 10.72
N LEU A 34 -0.96 -13.99 11.13
CA LEU A 34 0.50 -13.90 11.23
C LEU A 34 1.16 -13.68 9.87
N ARG A 35 0.64 -14.30 8.81
CA ARG A 35 1.12 -14.07 7.45
C ARG A 35 0.88 -12.64 6.98
N GLY A 36 -0.10 -11.93 7.53
CA GLY A 36 -0.27 -10.49 7.29
C GLY A 36 0.95 -9.66 7.71
N LEU A 37 1.72 -10.10 8.71
CA LEU A 37 2.93 -9.42 9.18
C LEU A 37 4.13 -9.62 8.25
N GLU A 38 4.07 -10.58 7.32
CA GLU A 38 5.13 -10.80 6.32
C GLU A 38 5.40 -9.55 5.48
N VAL A 39 4.39 -8.67 5.33
CA VAL A 39 4.54 -7.40 4.61
C VAL A 39 5.67 -6.54 5.16
N PHE A 40 5.93 -6.63 6.48
CA PHE A 40 6.94 -5.84 7.16
C PHE A 40 8.33 -6.48 7.14
N THR A 41 8.48 -7.67 6.55
CA THR A 41 9.74 -8.43 6.51
C THR A 41 10.50 -8.22 5.19
N VAL A 42 10.28 -7.08 4.52
CA VAL A 42 10.90 -6.82 3.21
C VAL A 42 12.42 -6.88 3.29
N GLY A 43 13.02 -7.62 2.36
CA GLY A 43 14.46 -7.86 2.33
C GLY A 43 14.89 -9.10 3.10
N TYR A 44 13.96 -9.86 3.69
CA TYR A 44 14.23 -11.17 4.27
C TYR A 44 13.72 -12.31 3.39
N THR A 45 14.34 -13.48 3.57
CA THR A 45 13.78 -14.76 3.10
C THR A 45 12.91 -15.33 4.21
N MET A 46 11.61 -15.46 3.96
CA MET A 46 10.67 -16.00 4.94
C MET A 46 10.80 -17.53 5.06
N ILE A 47 10.88 -18.02 6.29
CA ILE A 47 10.93 -19.44 6.62
C ILE A 47 9.85 -19.78 7.66
N ASP A 48 8.86 -20.54 7.23
CA ASP A 48 7.77 -21.06 8.08
C ASP A 48 8.25 -22.31 8.83
N LEU A 49 8.20 -22.29 10.16
CA LEU A 49 8.58 -23.42 11.00
C LEU A 49 7.43 -23.86 11.91
N GLU A 50 6.90 -25.05 11.63
CA GLU A 50 5.94 -25.69 12.53
C GLU A 50 6.65 -26.38 13.69
N SER A 51 6.43 -25.88 14.91
CA SER A 51 7.17 -26.36 16.07
C SER A 51 6.81 -27.77 16.55
N THR A 52 5.67 -28.33 16.13
CA THR A 52 5.27 -29.72 16.46
C THR A 52 6.04 -30.75 15.62
N ALA A 53 6.46 -30.37 14.41
CA ALA A 53 7.17 -31.23 13.48
C ALA A 53 8.69 -31.30 13.73
N LEU A 54 9.23 -30.36 14.50
CA LEU A 54 10.67 -30.21 14.74
C LEU A 54 11.02 -30.47 16.21
N TYR A 55 11.96 -31.40 16.42
CA TYR A 55 12.46 -31.73 17.75
C TYR A 55 13.42 -30.66 18.29
N ASP A 56 14.34 -30.16 17.45
CA ASP A 56 15.31 -29.13 17.81
C ASP A 56 15.26 -27.92 16.86
N ILE A 57 14.30 -27.02 17.11
CA ILE A 57 14.10 -25.79 16.31
C ILE A 57 15.28 -24.82 16.50
N LYS A 58 15.90 -24.85 17.69
CA LYS A 58 17.00 -23.95 18.04
C LYS A 58 18.22 -24.25 17.18
N GLU A 59 18.55 -25.52 16.99
CA GLU A 59 19.64 -25.94 16.12
C GLU A 59 19.41 -25.53 14.66
N VAL A 60 18.18 -25.72 14.13
CA VAL A 60 17.82 -25.31 12.77
C VAL A 60 18.07 -23.80 12.55
N ILE A 61 17.54 -22.97 13.45
CA ILE A 61 17.65 -21.51 13.33
C ILE A 61 19.09 -21.02 13.52
N SER A 62 19.85 -21.63 14.43
CA SER A 62 21.25 -21.24 14.70
C SER A 62 22.22 -21.64 13.59
N ASN A 63 22.02 -22.80 12.97
CA ASN A 63 22.85 -23.26 11.85
C ASN A 63 22.61 -22.45 10.57
N ASP A 64 21.38 -22.02 10.31
CA ASP A 64 21.06 -21.21 9.13
C ASP A 64 21.47 -19.74 9.29
N SER A 65 21.32 -19.16 10.48
CA SER A 65 21.71 -17.77 10.74
C SER A 65 23.22 -17.53 10.61
N SER A 66 24.04 -18.54 10.91
CA SER A 66 25.52 -18.47 10.81
C SER A 66 26.06 -18.58 9.37
N ASN A 67 25.27 -19.06 8.41
CA ASN A 67 25.69 -19.24 7.01
C ASN A 67 25.41 -18.03 6.09
N SER A 68 24.97 -16.91 6.65
CA SER A 68 24.60 -15.70 5.90
C SER A 68 25.80 -14.79 5.55
N LEU A 69 26.92 -15.39 5.13
CA LEU A 69 28.03 -14.66 4.50
C LEU A 69 27.88 -14.69 2.97
N GLU A 70 27.91 -13.49 2.39
CA GLU A 70 28.00 -13.15 0.96
C GLU A 70 26.75 -13.41 0.09
N GLY A 71 25.95 -12.36 -0.09
CA GLY A 71 25.08 -12.20 -1.27
C GLY A 71 23.63 -12.67 -1.15
N HIS A 72 23.23 -13.26 -0.02
CA HIS A 72 21.85 -13.71 0.22
C HIS A 72 21.12 -12.82 1.24
N ASN A 73 19.81 -12.61 1.01
CA ASN A 73 18.94 -11.91 1.97
C ASN A 73 18.93 -12.67 3.30
N PRO A 74 18.98 -11.97 4.45
CA PRO A 74 18.88 -12.61 5.77
C PRO A 74 17.57 -13.39 5.90
N ASN A 75 17.55 -14.41 6.77
CA ASN A 75 16.36 -15.21 7.02
C ASN A 75 15.48 -14.58 8.09
N PHE A 76 14.16 -14.65 7.90
CA PHE A 76 13.17 -14.28 8.89
C PHE A 76 12.28 -15.49 9.18
N TYR A 77 12.18 -15.87 10.46
CA TYR A 77 11.49 -17.10 10.84
C TYR A 77 10.10 -16.81 11.38
N LEU A 78 9.07 -17.45 10.84
CA LEU A 78 7.75 -17.52 11.44
C LEU A 78 7.59 -18.87 12.14
N VAL A 79 7.71 -18.89 13.46
CA VAL A 79 7.63 -20.11 14.26
C VAL A 79 6.26 -20.18 14.94
N TYR A 80 5.47 -21.18 14.58
CA TYR A 80 4.09 -21.31 15.07
C TYR A 80 3.84 -22.61 15.85
N ASN A 81 2.72 -22.63 16.57
CA ASN A 81 2.31 -23.70 17.49
C ASN A 81 3.27 -23.94 18.67
N LEU A 82 4.04 -22.92 19.05
CA LEU A 82 5.13 -23.04 20.01
C LEU A 82 4.61 -23.26 21.44
N ASP A 83 5.25 -24.18 22.16
CA ASP A 83 5.07 -24.32 23.61
C ASP A 83 6.01 -23.39 24.38
N LYS A 84 5.74 -23.20 25.68
CA LYS A 84 6.54 -22.30 26.53
C LYS A 84 8.00 -22.72 26.66
N LYS A 85 8.27 -24.03 26.62
CA LYS A 85 9.61 -24.57 26.85
C LYS A 85 10.50 -24.28 25.64
N LYS A 86 10.02 -24.62 24.44
CA LYS A 86 10.67 -24.30 23.17
C LYS A 86 10.77 -22.79 22.95
N ALA A 87 9.77 -22.02 23.37
CA ALA A 87 9.85 -20.56 23.35
C ALA A 87 11.02 -20.03 24.18
N LEU A 88 11.19 -20.51 25.42
CA LEU A 88 12.30 -20.13 26.27
C LEU A 88 13.65 -20.41 25.60
N ASP A 89 13.79 -21.58 24.97
CA ASP A 89 15.03 -21.96 24.28
C ASP A 89 15.38 -21.03 23.11
N LEU A 90 14.37 -20.47 22.43
CA LEU A 90 14.52 -19.56 21.29
C LEU A 90 14.76 -18.10 21.72
N LEU A 91 14.26 -17.68 22.88
CA LEU A 91 14.47 -16.33 23.41
C LEU A 91 15.95 -16.03 23.72
N ASP A 92 16.77 -17.08 23.92
CA ASP A 92 18.22 -16.96 24.13
C ASP A 92 19.03 -16.74 22.84
N LEU A 93 18.40 -16.89 21.67
CA LEU A 93 19.08 -16.70 20.39
C LEU A 93 19.41 -15.22 20.16
N LYS A 94 20.62 -14.96 19.67
CA LYS A 94 21.11 -13.62 19.31
C LYS A 94 21.11 -13.46 17.81
N ASN A 95 20.81 -12.25 17.33
CA ASN A 95 20.83 -11.88 15.91
C ASN A 95 19.88 -12.73 15.05
N VAL A 96 18.76 -13.15 15.62
CA VAL A 96 17.70 -13.89 14.90
C VAL A 96 16.47 -13.03 14.80
N HIS A 97 15.99 -12.81 13.58
CA HIS A 97 14.74 -12.09 13.32
C HIS A 97 13.59 -13.09 13.16
N CYS A 98 12.60 -13.02 14.04
CA CYS A 98 11.50 -13.98 13.99
C CYS A 98 10.21 -13.47 14.66
N ILE A 99 9.11 -14.13 14.28
CA ILE A 99 7.83 -14.06 14.99
C ILE A 99 7.60 -15.42 15.66
N LEU A 100 7.44 -15.42 16.98
CA LEU A 100 7.11 -16.59 17.80
C LEU A 100 5.63 -16.53 18.18
N ASN A 101 4.83 -17.45 17.64
CA ASN A 101 3.43 -17.60 18.03
C ASN A 101 3.27 -18.68 19.11
N ILE A 102 2.94 -18.24 20.32
CA ILE A 102 2.80 -19.10 21.51
C ILE A 102 1.30 -19.28 21.82
N ASN A 103 0.88 -20.55 21.94
CA ASN A 103 -0.53 -20.88 22.20
C ASN A 103 -0.97 -20.54 23.63
N GLN A 104 -0.03 -20.42 24.56
CA GLN A 104 -0.27 -20.24 25.99
C GLN A 104 0.10 -18.83 26.45
N ASN A 105 -0.35 -18.44 27.66
CA ASN A 105 0.06 -17.18 28.26
C ASN A 105 1.58 -17.17 28.52
N ALA A 106 2.30 -16.25 27.87
CA ALA A 106 3.75 -16.12 27.92
C ALA A 106 4.25 -14.95 28.78
N THR A 107 3.41 -14.30 29.60
CA THR A 107 3.82 -13.14 30.41
C THR A 107 4.96 -13.49 31.39
N GLU A 108 5.04 -14.74 31.85
CA GLU A 108 6.14 -15.20 32.71
C GLU A 108 7.49 -15.34 32.01
N LEU A 109 7.49 -15.37 30.67
CA LEU A 109 8.69 -15.42 29.83
C LEU A 109 9.24 -14.03 29.51
N LEU A 110 8.64 -12.98 30.08
CA LEU A 110 9.09 -11.61 29.86
C LEU A 110 10.56 -11.45 30.28
N PRO A 111 11.39 -10.87 29.41
CA PRO A 111 12.80 -10.63 29.70
C PRO A 111 12.91 -9.59 30.82
N LYS A 112 13.94 -9.75 31.67
CA LYS A 112 14.20 -8.82 32.78
C LYS A 112 14.91 -7.53 32.34
N ASN A 113 15.54 -7.55 31.17
CA ASN A 113 16.32 -6.44 30.59
C ASN A 113 15.82 -6.13 29.17
N GLU A 114 16.34 -5.07 28.55
CA GLU A 114 16.16 -4.79 27.13
C GLU A 114 16.51 -6.04 26.30
N SER A 115 15.56 -6.48 25.49
CA SER A 115 15.65 -7.72 24.74
C SER A 115 15.29 -7.47 23.29
N GLN A 116 15.89 -8.26 22.39
CA GLN A 116 15.53 -8.27 20.97
C GLN A 116 14.06 -8.69 20.75
N PHE A 117 13.47 -9.42 21.70
CA PHE A 117 12.10 -9.93 21.63
C PHE A 117 11.11 -8.99 22.32
N ILE A 118 10.09 -8.59 21.57
CA ILE A 118 8.97 -7.79 22.06
C ILE A 118 7.74 -8.67 22.22
N PHE A 119 7.05 -8.56 23.34
CA PHE A 119 5.90 -9.38 23.70
C PHE A 119 4.60 -8.63 23.44
N TYR A 120 3.78 -9.19 22.56
CA TYR A 120 2.43 -8.71 22.25
C TYR A 120 1.38 -9.68 22.75
N ASN A 121 0.52 -9.19 23.65
CA ASN A 121 -0.62 -9.93 24.16
C ASN A 121 -1.86 -9.60 23.32
N LYS A 122 -2.26 -10.52 22.43
CA LYS A 122 -3.44 -10.41 21.56
C LYS A 122 -4.75 -10.32 22.34
N LYS A 123 -4.87 -10.96 23.51
CA LYS A 123 -6.11 -10.86 24.32
C LYS A 123 -6.33 -9.44 24.83
N THR A 124 -5.26 -8.73 25.17
CA THR A 124 -5.33 -7.36 25.67
C THR A 124 -5.04 -6.30 24.62
N ASN A 125 -4.61 -6.70 23.42
CA ASN A 125 -4.05 -5.86 22.37
C ASN A 125 -2.97 -4.88 22.88
N LYS A 126 -2.02 -5.41 23.65
CA LYS A 126 -0.96 -4.59 24.28
C LYS A 126 0.42 -5.21 24.10
N PHE A 127 1.38 -4.35 23.81
CA PHE A 127 2.80 -4.64 23.96
C PHE A 127 3.19 -4.51 25.44
N LEU A 128 3.99 -5.45 25.95
CA LEU A 128 4.26 -5.56 27.39
C LEU A 128 5.63 -5.04 27.82
N ASN A 129 6.62 -5.16 26.94
CA ASN A 129 8.00 -4.75 27.19
C ASN A 129 8.51 -3.74 26.14
N TYR A 130 7.58 -3.02 25.50
CA TYR A 130 7.90 -1.92 24.61
C TYR A 130 6.91 -0.79 24.83
N ASP A 131 7.43 0.41 25.09
CA ASP A 131 6.64 1.59 25.45
C ASP A 131 6.49 2.51 24.24
N PHE A 132 5.37 2.36 23.54
CA PHE A 132 5.03 3.19 22.38
C PHE A 132 4.65 4.62 22.74
N GLU A 133 4.39 4.96 24.01
CA GLU A 133 4.05 6.34 24.38
C GLU A 133 5.22 7.31 24.17
N LYS A 134 6.45 6.77 24.11
CA LYS A 134 7.69 7.53 23.91
C LYS A 134 8.20 7.51 22.47
N VAL A 135 7.49 6.84 21.56
CA VAL A 135 7.94 6.62 20.17
C VAL A 135 7.07 7.45 19.23
N ASP A 136 7.70 8.27 18.37
CA ASP A 136 6.98 8.96 17.30
C ASP A 136 6.70 7.97 16.16
N LEU A 137 5.44 7.65 15.90
CA LEU A 137 4.99 6.73 14.83
C LEU A 137 4.43 7.45 13.59
N LYS A 138 4.61 8.76 13.46
CA LYS A 138 4.01 9.54 12.36
C LYS A 138 4.44 9.06 10.98
N PHE A 139 5.72 8.70 10.81
CA PHE A 139 6.22 8.23 9.51
C PHE A 139 5.57 6.91 9.10
N GLU A 140 5.42 6.01 10.06
CA GLU A 140 4.75 4.72 9.88
C GLU A 140 3.27 4.91 9.54
N GLN A 141 2.60 5.84 10.23
CA GLN A 141 1.23 6.23 9.93
C GLN A 141 1.10 6.80 8.51
N ILE A 142 2.05 7.65 8.08
CA ILE A 142 2.07 8.22 6.72
C ILE A 142 2.19 7.10 5.69
N ILE A 143 3.17 6.20 5.83
CA ILE A 143 3.37 5.06 4.89
C ILE A 143 2.08 4.23 4.77
N LEU A 144 1.47 3.86 5.89
CA LEU A 144 0.24 3.07 5.90
C LEU A 144 -0.96 3.82 5.32
N SER A 145 -1.06 5.13 5.56
CA SER A 145 -2.15 5.96 5.00
C SER A 145 -2.06 6.12 3.49
N LEU A 146 -0.84 6.09 2.93
CA LEU A 146 -0.59 6.21 1.50
C LEU A 146 -0.75 4.87 0.77
N ALA A 147 -0.47 3.77 1.45
CA ALA A 147 -0.60 2.42 0.93
C ALA A 147 -2.05 1.91 1.07
N GLN A 148 -2.85 2.06 0.01
CA GLN A 148 -4.24 1.59 -0.01
C GLN A 148 -4.39 0.08 -0.18
N THR A 149 -3.32 -0.61 -0.63
CA THR A 149 -3.28 -2.06 -0.79
C THR A 149 -2.00 -2.65 -0.21
N TYR A 150 -2.01 -3.96 0.01
CA TYR A 150 -0.87 -4.71 0.51
C TYR A 150 0.35 -4.61 -0.42
N GLU A 151 0.12 -4.63 -1.74
CA GLU A 151 1.17 -4.49 -2.74
C GLU A 151 1.81 -3.10 -2.70
N MET A 152 1.00 -2.04 -2.55
CA MET A 152 1.52 -0.68 -2.42
C MET A 152 2.37 -0.51 -1.17
N LEU A 153 1.97 -1.13 -0.06
CA LEU A 153 2.73 -1.11 1.19
C LEU A 153 4.07 -1.82 0.99
N HIS A 154 4.04 -3.03 0.42
CA HIS A 154 5.24 -3.80 0.14
C HIS A 154 6.21 -3.06 -0.79
N ASP A 155 5.70 -2.44 -1.86
CA ASP A 155 6.50 -1.66 -2.80
C ASP A 155 7.19 -0.48 -2.11
N GLU A 156 6.52 0.19 -1.17
CA GLU A 156 7.10 1.34 -0.48
C GLU A 156 8.12 0.95 0.58
N LEU A 157 7.91 -0.16 1.29
CA LEU A 157 8.91 -0.74 2.16
C LEU A 157 10.14 -1.24 1.37
N ASN A 158 9.92 -1.86 0.21
CA ASN A 158 11.01 -2.28 -0.67
C ASN A 158 11.80 -1.09 -1.20
N ARG A 159 11.13 0.03 -1.48
CA ARG A 159 11.80 1.26 -1.87
C ARG A 159 12.69 1.81 -0.77
N ILE A 160 12.19 1.88 0.46
CA ILE A 160 13.00 2.27 1.63
C ILE A 160 14.23 1.35 1.74
N LYS A 161 14.05 0.04 1.56
CA LYS A 161 15.14 -0.94 1.56
C LYS A 161 16.17 -0.71 0.45
N ILE A 162 15.73 -0.35 -0.77
CA ILE A 162 16.64 0.00 -1.88
C ILE A 162 17.47 1.24 -1.55
N GLU A 163 16.84 2.28 -0.99
CA GLU A 163 17.54 3.51 -0.60
C GLU A 163 18.51 3.26 0.56
N ALA A 164 18.13 2.44 1.55
CA ALA A 164 19.03 1.97 2.61
C ALA A 164 20.22 1.17 2.07
N ASN A 165 20.01 0.33 1.06
CA ASN A 165 21.10 -0.41 0.40
C ASN A 165 22.06 0.52 -0.35
N GLN A 166 21.54 1.54 -1.02
CA GLN A 166 22.38 2.56 -1.66
C GLN A 166 23.19 3.32 -0.60
N LEU A 167 22.56 3.71 0.50
CA LEU A 167 23.24 4.35 1.62
C LEU A 167 24.35 3.45 2.18
N PHE A 168 24.08 2.17 2.43
CA PHE A 168 25.07 1.20 2.89
C PHE A 168 26.25 1.07 1.93
N ILE A 169 26.01 1.01 0.61
CA ILE A 169 27.08 0.93 -0.40
C ILE A 169 27.94 2.19 -0.40
N GLU A 170 27.32 3.37 -0.36
CA GLU A 170 28.04 4.65 -0.40
C GLU A 170 28.84 4.89 0.89
N ILE A 171 28.30 4.52 2.07
CA ILE A 171 29.03 4.53 3.34
C ILE A 171 30.28 3.67 3.26
N ASN A 172 30.17 2.46 2.72
CA ASN A 172 31.32 1.55 2.61
C ASN A 172 32.34 1.95 1.52
N ARG A 173 31.92 2.77 0.55
CA ARG A 173 32.82 3.28 -0.50
C ARG A 173 33.65 4.47 -0.01
N ASN A 174 32.99 5.52 0.46
CA ASN A 174 33.67 6.72 0.94
C ASN A 174 32.80 7.49 1.94
N PRO A 175 33.01 7.29 3.26
CA PRO A 175 32.18 7.89 4.30
C PRO A 175 32.15 9.43 4.31
N GLU A 176 33.17 10.09 3.76
CA GLU A 176 33.32 11.55 3.83
C GLU A 176 32.70 12.32 2.65
N ASP A 177 32.27 11.63 1.59
CA ASP A 177 31.72 12.24 0.36
C ASP A 177 30.28 11.78 0.05
N ILE A 178 29.55 11.35 1.08
CA ILE A 178 28.19 10.84 0.88
C ILE A 178 27.22 11.99 0.59
N CYS A 179 26.67 12.02 -0.61
CA CYS A 179 25.61 12.96 -0.95
C CYS A 179 24.24 12.44 -0.48
N LEU A 180 23.96 12.55 0.82
CA LEU A 180 22.69 12.13 1.45
C LEU A 180 21.46 12.73 0.76
N SER A 181 21.56 14.00 0.33
CA SER A 181 20.51 14.71 -0.42
C SER A 181 20.10 14.02 -1.72
N ASN A 182 21.01 13.28 -2.36
CA ASN A 182 20.72 12.59 -3.63
C ASN A 182 20.04 11.24 -3.40
N ILE A 183 20.46 10.53 -2.35
CA ILE A 183 19.94 9.21 -2.00
C ILE A 183 18.53 9.37 -1.40
N LEU A 184 18.40 10.20 -0.36
CA LEU A 184 17.18 10.35 0.44
C LEU A 184 16.38 11.61 0.10
N LYS A 185 16.41 12.04 -1.16
CA LYS A 185 15.76 13.27 -1.67
C LYS A 185 14.25 13.37 -1.41
N ARG A 186 13.61 12.26 -1.05
CA ARG A 186 12.17 12.11 -0.85
C ARG A 186 11.73 12.31 0.59
N TYR A 187 12.66 12.23 1.52
CA TYR A 187 12.38 12.22 2.94
C TYR A 187 12.76 13.56 3.57
N ASP A 188 11.98 13.98 4.56
CA ASP A 188 12.32 15.15 5.37
C ASP A 188 13.42 14.84 6.41
N GLU A 189 13.82 15.84 7.18
CA GLU A 189 14.88 15.71 8.18
C GLU A 189 14.56 14.67 9.29
N HIS A 190 13.28 14.54 9.66
CA HIS A 190 12.87 13.62 10.71
C HIS A 190 12.81 12.18 10.17
N GLU A 191 12.27 12.02 8.97
CA GLU A 191 12.23 10.74 8.24
C GLU A 191 13.65 10.23 7.94
N PHE A 192 14.57 11.12 7.59
CA PHE A 192 15.97 10.81 7.36
C PHE A 192 16.61 10.07 8.54
N LYS A 193 16.41 10.56 9.77
CA LYS A 193 16.96 9.94 10.97
C LYS A 193 16.44 8.51 11.15
N LYS A 194 15.16 8.28 10.87
CA LYS A 194 14.58 6.92 10.89
C LYS A 194 15.18 6.00 9.84
N LEU A 195 15.44 6.52 8.63
CA LEU A 195 16.07 5.72 7.58
C LEU A 195 17.53 5.39 7.90
N LEU A 196 18.27 6.30 8.53
CA LEU A 196 19.61 6.01 9.03
C LEU A 196 19.58 4.91 10.10
N GLU A 197 18.68 5.04 11.08
CA GLU A 197 18.49 4.05 12.14
C GLU A 197 18.09 2.68 11.58
N PHE A 198 17.15 2.65 10.64
CA PHE A 198 16.79 1.44 9.92
C PHE A 198 18.00 0.81 9.21
N THR A 199 18.82 1.61 8.52
CA THR A 199 20.01 1.12 7.82
C THR A 199 21.03 0.54 8.80
N GLN A 200 21.25 1.20 9.95
CA GLN A 200 22.10 0.68 11.04
C GLN A 200 21.59 -0.68 11.54
N ASN A 201 20.30 -0.78 11.81
CA ASN A 201 19.67 -1.98 12.35
C ASN A 201 19.68 -3.14 11.33
N TYR A 202 19.29 -2.86 10.08
CA TYR A 202 19.15 -3.89 9.04
C TYR A 202 20.51 -4.46 8.60
N TYR A 203 21.52 -3.62 8.43
CA TYR A 203 22.88 -4.07 8.07
C TYR A 203 23.77 -4.36 9.27
N THR A 204 23.29 -4.12 10.50
CA THR A 204 24.07 -4.25 11.74
C THR A 204 25.39 -3.44 11.66
N ILE A 205 25.30 -2.19 11.21
CA ILE A 205 26.43 -1.26 11.09
C ILE A 205 26.29 -0.07 12.02
N THR A 206 27.41 0.62 12.27
CA THR A 206 27.41 1.92 12.94
C THR A 206 27.68 3.00 11.90
N ILE A 207 26.70 3.90 11.71
CA ILE A 207 26.86 5.08 10.84
C ILE A 207 27.52 6.20 11.67
N PRO A 208 28.66 6.77 11.24
CA PRO A 208 29.38 7.77 12.01
C PRO A 208 28.62 9.11 12.14
N GLU A 209 28.90 9.83 13.23
CA GLU A 209 28.11 11.00 13.66
C GLU A 209 28.17 12.21 12.71
N ASN A 210 29.21 12.30 11.90
CA ASN A 210 29.34 13.32 10.86
C ASN A 210 28.20 13.23 9.82
N ILE A 211 27.72 12.03 9.54
CA ILE A 211 26.62 11.77 8.61
C ILE A 211 25.25 11.99 9.29
N THR A 212 25.16 11.74 10.61
CA THR A 212 23.92 11.92 11.36
C THR A 212 23.67 13.39 11.78
N GLY A 213 24.73 14.19 11.90
CA GLY A 213 24.70 15.58 12.36
C GLY A 213 24.42 16.62 11.28
N GLU A 214 24.75 16.34 10.01
CA GLU A 214 24.41 17.24 8.90
C GLU A 214 23.04 16.90 8.34
N ALA A 215 21.99 17.60 8.81
CA ALA A 215 20.72 17.63 8.10
C ALA A 215 21.00 18.10 6.66
N PRO A 216 20.73 17.27 5.64
CA PRO A 216 20.99 17.67 4.27
C PRO A 216 20.22 18.96 3.99
N ARG A 217 20.87 19.96 3.35
CA ARG A 217 20.13 21.12 2.84
C ARG A 217 19.30 20.64 1.66
N PHE A 218 18.09 20.17 1.95
CA PHE A 218 17.18 19.68 0.94
C PHE A 218 16.82 20.81 0.00
N GLN A 219 17.35 20.78 -1.21
CA GLN A 219 16.60 21.27 -2.35
C GLN A 219 15.65 20.14 -2.71
N ARG A 220 14.37 20.28 -2.38
CA ARG A 220 13.35 19.46 -3.04
C ARG A 220 13.57 19.62 -4.54
N MET A 221 14.14 18.61 -5.19
CA MET A 221 14.16 18.57 -6.65
C MET A 221 12.68 18.45 -7.07
N PRO A 222 12.13 19.41 -7.83
CA PRO A 222 10.72 19.42 -8.25
C PRO A 222 10.45 18.33 -9.30
N GLY A 223 10.53 17.06 -8.88
CA GLY A 223 10.59 15.92 -9.80
C GLY A 223 10.46 14.53 -9.19
N GLY A 224 10.40 14.37 -7.87
CA GLY A 224 10.11 13.09 -7.23
C GLY A 224 8.63 12.97 -6.90
N VAL A 225 7.90 12.22 -7.72
CA VAL A 225 6.51 11.76 -7.58
C VAL A 225 6.00 11.74 -6.12
N ILE A 226 5.26 12.80 -5.73
CA ILE A 226 4.10 12.93 -4.81
C ILE A 226 3.91 14.45 -4.65
N GLU A 227 3.39 15.15 -5.66
CA GLU A 227 3.08 16.59 -5.47
C GLU A 227 1.59 16.92 -5.48
N TYR A 228 0.70 16.08 -6.03
CA TYR A 228 -0.74 16.42 -6.11
C TYR A 228 -1.67 15.21 -5.98
N SER A 229 -1.18 14.06 -5.51
CA SER A 229 -2.02 12.88 -5.27
C SER A 229 -3.01 13.08 -4.12
N HIS A 230 -2.60 13.82 -3.09
CA HIS A 230 -3.47 14.21 -1.97
C HIS A 230 -4.62 15.11 -2.43
N GLU A 231 -4.34 16.07 -3.34
CA GLU A 231 -5.34 16.91 -3.97
C GLU A 231 -6.35 16.09 -4.79
N TYR A 232 -5.85 15.13 -5.57
CA TYR A 232 -6.70 14.23 -6.34
C TYR A 232 -7.58 13.38 -5.43
N ASN A 233 -7.01 12.72 -4.41
CA ASN A 233 -7.75 11.88 -3.48
C ASN A 233 -8.83 12.68 -2.73
N PHE A 234 -8.51 13.91 -2.31
CA PHE A 234 -9.47 14.81 -1.68
C PHE A 234 -10.70 15.07 -2.55
N ILE A 235 -10.54 15.19 -3.88
CA ILE A 235 -11.66 15.35 -4.82
C ILE A 235 -12.48 14.06 -4.96
N ILE A 236 -11.80 12.91 -5.07
CA ILE A 236 -12.41 11.60 -5.31
C ILE A 236 -13.23 11.09 -4.11
N ASP A 237 -12.82 11.48 -2.90
CA ASP A 237 -13.41 11.02 -1.63
C ASP A 237 -14.69 11.77 -1.22
N LYS A 238 -15.05 12.86 -1.92
CA LYS A 238 -16.24 13.67 -1.60
C LYS A 238 -17.54 13.03 -2.08
N ASN A 239 -17.95 13.41 -3.28
CA ASN A 239 -19.27 13.06 -3.81
C ASN A 239 -19.11 12.20 -5.06
N LYS A 240 -19.86 11.11 -5.14
CA LYS A 240 -19.82 10.20 -6.29
C LYS A 240 -20.12 10.91 -7.61
N LYS A 241 -21.11 11.81 -7.64
CA LYS A 241 -21.48 12.56 -8.86
C LYS A 241 -20.35 13.50 -9.28
N LEU A 242 -19.79 14.25 -8.34
CA LEU A 242 -18.68 15.17 -8.60
C LEU A 242 -17.42 14.42 -9.08
N ARG A 243 -17.08 13.30 -8.44
CA ARG A 243 -15.98 12.42 -8.86
C ARG A 243 -16.13 11.95 -10.29
N GLU A 244 -17.31 11.41 -10.65
CA GLU A 244 -17.53 10.83 -11.97
C GLU A 244 -17.42 11.90 -13.08
N GLU A 245 -17.99 13.09 -12.85
CA GLU A 245 -17.85 14.22 -13.76
C GLU A 245 -16.40 14.72 -13.85
N PHE A 246 -15.69 14.80 -12.72
CA PHE A 246 -14.30 15.24 -12.66
C PHE A 246 -13.38 14.35 -13.50
N ILE A 247 -13.50 13.03 -13.34
CA ILE A 247 -12.73 12.05 -14.12
C ILE A 247 -13.05 12.18 -15.61
N GLN A 248 -14.32 12.33 -15.97
CA GLN A 248 -14.73 12.49 -17.38
C GLN A 248 -14.18 13.78 -17.98
N LEU A 249 -14.22 14.89 -17.25
CA LEU A 249 -13.66 16.17 -17.71
C LEU A 249 -12.14 16.13 -17.82
N LEU A 250 -11.43 15.44 -16.93
CA LEU A 250 -9.98 15.22 -17.06
C LEU A 250 -9.64 14.49 -18.36
N LEU A 251 -10.40 13.43 -18.68
CA LEU A 251 -10.21 12.67 -19.90
C LEU A 251 -10.61 13.47 -21.16
N GLU A 252 -11.68 14.26 -21.12
CA GLU A 252 -12.06 15.19 -22.21
C GLU A 252 -10.96 16.26 -22.41
N TYR A 253 -10.41 16.80 -21.32
CA TYR A 253 -9.34 17.80 -21.37
C TYR A 253 -8.08 17.23 -22.03
N LYS A 254 -7.74 15.97 -21.75
CA LYS A 254 -6.66 15.25 -22.44
C LYS A 254 -6.88 15.19 -23.95
N LEU A 255 -8.10 14.88 -24.40
CA LEU A 255 -8.43 14.73 -25.81
C LEU A 255 -8.52 16.05 -26.59
N THR A 256 -8.83 17.17 -25.91
CA THR A 256 -9.17 18.44 -26.56
C THR A 256 -8.09 19.53 -26.44
N GLN A 257 -7.22 19.45 -25.44
CA GLN A 257 -6.25 20.52 -25.12
C GLN A 257 -4.79 20.08 -25.12
N LEU A 258 -4.51 18.77 -25.15
CA LEU A 258 -3.14 18.25 -25.20
C LEU A 258 -2.81 17.80 -26.63
N ASN A 259 -1.83 18.45 -27.28
CA ASN A 259 -1.32 17.99 -28.57
C ASN A 259 -0.53 16.68 -28.37
N ASP A 260 -0.95 15.61 -29.06
CA ASP A 260 -0.45 14.22 -28.99
C ASP A 260 1.06 14.02 -29.25
N HIS A 261 1.85 15.07 -29.47
CA HIS A 261 3.26 14.98 -29.85
C HIS A 261 4.27 15.07 -28.69
N HIS A 262 3.85 15.40 -27.46
CA HIS A 262 4.78 15.60 -26.33
C HIS A 262 4.47 14.78 -25.07
N ILE A 263 3.41 13.98 -25.08
CA ILE A 263 3.08 13.09 -23.96
C ILE A 263 3.60 11.71 -24.32
N ASP A 264 4.58 11.22 -23.57
CA ASP A 264 4.96 9.80 -23.60
C ASP A 264 3.68 8.97 -23.35
N GLN A 265 3.10 8.44 -24.44
CA GLN A 265 1.77 7.81 -24.46
C GLN A 265 1.67 6.60 -23.50
N GLN A 266 2.80 6.14 -22.97
CA GLN A 266 2.92 5.00 -22.07
C GLN A 266 2.70 5.33 -20.58
N LYS A 267 2.67 6.60 -20.15
CA LYS A 267 2.65 6.96 -18.71
C LYS A 267 1.36 7.58 -18.15
N VAL A 268 0.32 7.80 -18.96
CA VAL A 268 -0.87 8.56 -18.52
C VAL A 268 -2.17 7.83 -18.88
N TYR A 269 -2.38 6.66 -18.29
CA TYR A 269 -3.62 5.89 -18.42
C TYR A 269 -4.55 6.06 -17.20
N ALA A 270 -4.01 6.28 -16.01
CA ALA A 270 -4.82 6.51 -14.81
C ALA A 270 -5.24 7.99 -14.68
N PRO A 271 -6.49 8.31 -14.30
CA PRO A 271 -6.93 9.69 -14.10
C PRO A 271 -6.15 10.46 -13.02
N GLN A 272 -5.61 9.75 -12.03
CA GLN A 272 -4.74 10.33 -11.00
C GLN A 272 -3.38 10.80 -11.55
N ASP A 273 -2.76 9.99 -12.41
CA ASP A 273 -1.50 10.34 -13.07
C ASP A 273 -1.71 11.52 -14.03
N LEU A 274 -2.86 11.53 -14.73
CA LEU A 274 -3.25 12.63 -15.60
C LEU A 274 -3.45 13.93 -14.83
N TYR A 275 -4.15 13.87 -13.69
CA TYR A 275 -4.33 15.03 -12.83
C TYR A 275 -2.98 15.55 -12.30
N THR A 276 -2.10 14.64 -11.86
CA THR A 276 -0.77 14.99 -11.33
C THR A 276 0.09 15.64 -12.42
N TYR A 277 0.07 15.12 -13.64
CA TYR A 277 0.72 15.72 -14.80
C TYR A 277 0.16 17.11 -15.11
N LEU A 278 -1.17 17.25 -15.16
CA LEU A 278 -1.82 18.54 -15.43
C LEU A 278 -1.47 19.58 -14.36
N ARG A 279 -1.53 19.22 -13.07
CA ARG A 279 -1.14 20.11 -11.96
C ARG A 279 0.31 20.55 -12.03
N LYS A 280 1.22 19.64 -12.41
CA LYS A 280 2.65 19.94 -12.51
C LYS A 280 3.00 20.83 -13.70
N ASP A 281 2.46 20.54 -14.87
CA ASP A 281 2.96 21.12 -16.12
C ASP A 281 2.05 22.20 -16.71
N GLN A 282 0.73 22.10 -16.52
CA GLN A 282 -0.26 22.98 -17.18
C GLN A 282 -1.03 23.87 -16.18
N TRP A 283 -1.26 23.40 -14.96
CA TRP A 283 -2.08 24.04 -13.94
C TRP A 283 -1.22 24.46 -12.74
N LYS A 284 -0.01 24.98 -13.00
CA LYS A 284 0.96 25.39 -11.96
C LYS A 284 0.40 26.39 -10.95
N GLN A 285 -0.52 27.25 -11.40
CA GLN A 285 -1.17 28.27 -10.58
C GLN A 285 -2.51 27.80 -9.96
N GLY A 286 -2.85 26.51 -10.09
CA GLY A 286 -4.12 25.93 -9.65
C GLY A 286 -5.00 25.48 -10.80
N ILE A 287 -6.11 24.79 -10.49
CA ILE A 287 -7.06 24.27 -11.48
C ILE A 287 -7.71 25.47 -12.21
N PRO A 288 -7.71 25.50 -13.56
CA PRO A 288 -8.25 26.64 -14.30
C PRO A 288 -9.73 26.87 -14.01
N SER A 289 -10.13 28.13 -13.82
CA SER A 289 -11.53 28.51 -13.55
C SER A 289 -12.49 27.95 -14.60
N LYS A 290 -12.10 27.94 -15.88
CA LYS A 290 -12.90 27.36 -16.97
C LYS A 290 -13.18 25.86 -16.76
N PHE A 291 -12.21 25.10 -16.23
CA PHE A 291 -12.39 23.69 -15.91
C PHE A 291 -13.36 23.54 -14.73
N LEU A 292 -13.18 24.34 -13.68
CA LEU A 292 -14.05 24.34 -12.49
C LEU A 292 -15.50 24.72 -12.84
N THR A 293 -15.70 25.70 -13.72
CA THR A 293 -17.04 26.07 -14.21
C THR A 293 -17.69 24.93 -15.00
N GLN A 294 -16.94 24.25 -15.87
CA GLN A 294 -17.48 23.08 -16.59
C GLN A 294 -17.83 21.93 -15.66
N TRP A 295 -17.05 21.76 -14.60
CA TRP A 295 -17.27 20.73 -13.59
C TRP A 295 -18.54 20.99 -12.77
N ILE A 296 -18.73 22.19 -12.26
CA ILE A 296 -19.97 22.53 -11.53
C ILE A 296 -21.20 22.67 -12.43
N ASP A 297 -21.00 22.88 -13.74
CA ASP A 297 -22.07 22.82 -14.74
C ASP A 297 -22.47 21.39 -15.08
N MET A 298 -21.76 20.37 -14.59
CA MET A 298 -21.93 18.98 -14.99
C MET A 298 -21.98 18.86 -16.51
N LYS A 299 -21.07 19.55 -17.21
CA LYS A 299 -21.11 19.76 -18.67
C LYS A 299 -21.28 18.46 -19.46
N LEU A 300 -20.67 17.36 -19.01
CA LEU A 300 -20.67 16.06 -19.68
C LEU A 300 -21.83 15.18 -19.22
N SER A 301 -22.04 14.98 -17.92
CA SER A 301 -23.14 14.14 -17.43
C SER A 301 -24.52 14.80 -17.52
N LYS A 302 -24.57 16.14 -17.59
CA LYS A 302 -25.78 16.97 -17.49
C LYS A 302 -26.62 16.67 -16.25
N SER A 303 -26.01 16.12 -15.21
CA SER A 303 -26.70 15.73 -13.99
C SER A 303 -27.05 16.95 -13.13
N SER A 304 -28.19 16.88 -12.44
CA SER A 304 -28.59 17.95 -11.52
C SER A 304 -27.93 17.76 -10.17
N LEU A 305 -27.23 18.80 -9.72
CA LEU A 305 -26.64 18.87 -8.37
C LEU A 305 -27.69 19.27 -7.33
N GLU A 306 -27.66 18.61 -6.18
CA GLU A 306 -28.50 18.92 -5.02
C GLU A 306 -27.77 19.88 -4.06
N SER A 307 -28.49 20.47 -3.09
CA SER A 307 -27.88 21.45 -2.16
C SER A 307 -26.64 20.90 -1.43
N ARG A 308 -26.63 19.61 -1.09
CA ARG A 308 -25.47 18.97 -0.42
C ARG A 308 -24.28 18.81 -1.37
N ASP A 309 -24.53 18.58 -2.65
CA ASP A 309 -23.48 18.46 -3.66
C ASP A 309 -22.74 19.80 -3.83
N TYR A 310 -23.43 20.94 -3.64
CA TYR A 310 -22.79 22.26 -3.63
C TYR A 310 -21.97 22.54 -2.36
N ASP A 311 -22.40 22.03 -1.20
CA ASP A 311 -21.61 22.13 0.04
C ASP A 311 -20.29 21.34 -0.11
N ASP A 312 -20.35 20.13 -0.68
CA ASP A 312 -19.16 19.33 -1.00
C ASP A 312 -18.22 20.06 -1.98
N PHE A 313 -18.78 20.79 -2.96
CA PHE A 313 -18.00 21.56 -3.93
C PHE A 313 -17.38 22.83 -3.32
N GLU A 314 -18.08 23.52 -2.42
CA GLU A 314 -17.55 24.65 -1.65
C GLU A 314 -16.37 24.21 -0.77
N GLU A 315 -16.47 23.03 -0.15
CA GLU A 315 -15.38 22.46 0.64
C GLU A 315 -14.15 22.15 -0.22
N ILE A 316 -14.36 21.65 -1.46
CA ILE A 316 -13.32 21.48 -2.47
C ILE A 316 -12.65 22.82 -2.80
N LEU A 317 -13.42 23.86 -3.13
CA LEU A 317 -12.83 25.16 -3.46
C LEU A 317 -12.06 25.79 -2.30
N HIS A 318 -12.56 25.61 -1.07
CA HIS A 318 -11.89 26.08 0.14
C HIS A 318 -10.57 25.35 0.38
N TYR A 319 -10.54 24.02 0.20
CA TYR A 319 -9.32 23.22 0.31
C TYR A 319 -8.24 23.68 -0.67
N PHE A 320 -8.64 24.02 -1.90
CA PHE A 320 -7.76 24.54 -2.94
C PHE A 320 -7.45 26.05 -2.85
N GLN A 321 -7.98 26.75 -1.83
CA GLN A 321 -7.86 28.20 -1.65
C GLN A 321 -8.28 29.02 -2.89
N ILE A 322 -9.29 28.55 -3.63
CA ILE A 322 -9.76 29.19 -4.86
C ILE A 322 -10.66 30.38 -4.48
N GLN A 323 -10.17 31.60 -4.72
CA GLN A 323 -10.86 32.87 -4.41
C GLN A 323 -11.54 33.51 -5.64
N ASP A 324 -11.97 32.70 -6.61
CA ASP A 324 -12.59 33.19 -7.84
C ASP A 324 -14.02 33.70 -7.57
N GLU A 325 -14.18 35.03 -7.46
CA GLU A 325 -15.48 35.69 -7.20
C GLU A 325 -16.54 35.35 -8.26
N GLN A 326 -16.16 35.08 -9.51
CA GLN A 326 -17.10 34.71 -10.57
C GLN A 326 -17.60 33.27 -10.38
N LEU A 327 -16.73 32.37 -9.94
CA LEU A 327 -17.09 30.99 -9.61
C LEU A 327 -17.94 30.91 -8.33
N LEU A 328 -17.58 31.66 -7.29
CA LEU A 328 -18.30 31.73 -6.03
C LEU A 328 -19.70 32.36 -6.19
N SER A 329 -19.83 33.39 -7.04
CA SER A 329 -21.15 33.97 -7.38
C SER A 329 -22.01 33.04 -8.24
N LEU A 330 -21.41 32.23 -9.12
CA LEU A 330 -22.11 31.20 -9.89
C LEU A 330 -22.63 30.08 -8.98
N LEU A 331 -21.81 29.62 -8.02
CA LEU A 331 -22.17 28.69 -6.96
C LEU A 331 -23.39 29.18 -6.17
N ALA A 332 -23.31 30.40 -5.62
CA ALA A 332 -24.37 31.01 -4.83
C ALA A 332 -25.67 31.18 -5.65
N LYS A 333 -25.57 31.60 -6.91
CA LYS A 333 -26.72 31.75 -7.80
C LYS A 333 -27.43 30.42 -8.07
N LYS A 334 -26.67 29.35 -8.34
CA LYS A 334 -27.24 28.02 -8.60
C LYS A 334 -27.88 27.40 -7.36
N ARG A 335 -27.23 27.55 -6.20
CA ARG A 335 -27.79 27.16 -4.90
C ARG A 335 -29.12 27.86 -4.61
N ASN A 336 -29.18 29.18 -4.87
CA ASN A 336 -30.39 29.98 -4.66
C ASN A 336 -31.52 29.64 -5.65
N MET A 337 -31.21 29.17 -6.86
CA MET A 337 -32.23 28.69 -7.80
C MET A 337 -32.92 27.40 -7.32
N LEU A 338 -32.22 26.55 -6.56
CA LEU A 338 -32.78 25.32 -5.99
C LEU A 338 -33.70 25.61 -4.79
N THR A 339 -33.39 26.63 -4.00
CA THR A 339 -34.23 27.05 -2.86
C THR A 339 -35.45 27.88 -3.29
N GLN A 340 -35.38 28.58 -4.43
CA GLN A 340 -36.55 29.29 -4.99
C GLN A 340 -37.49 28.38 -5.80
N GLY A 341 -37.01 27.25 -6.34
CA GLY A 341 -37.84 26.25 -7.02
C GLY A 341 -38.80 25.48 -6.10
N SER A 342 -38.61 25.55 -4.78
CA SER A 342 -39.45 24.87 -3.79
C SER A 342 -40.61 25.73 -3.26
N HIS A 343 -40.83 26.94 -3.80
CA HIS A 343 -41.90 27.86 -3.34
C HIS A 343 -42.95 28.24 -4.39
N GLN A 344 -43.01 27.54 -5.53
CA GLN A 344 -44.11 27.72 -6.51
C GLN A 344 -44.76 26.39 -6.90
N MET A 345 -45.46 25.76 -5.96
CA MET A 345 -46.72 25.05 -6.22
C MET A 345 -47.53 24.98 -4.91
N GLN A 346 -48.13 26.10 -4.52
CA GLN A 346 -49.38 26.07 -3.76
C GLN A 346 -50.52 26.34 -4.74
N VAL A 347 -51.22 25.28 -5.13
CA VAL A 347 -52.58 25.39 -5.68
C VAL A 347 -53.55 25.06 -4.54
N PRO A 348 -54.69 25.78 -4.40
CA PRO A 348 -55.49 25.76 -3.17
C PRO A 348 -56.35 24.50 -3.05
N VAL A 349 -56.57 24.10 -1.80
CA VAL A 349 -57.50 23.06 -1.38
C VAL A 349 -58.93 23.37 -1.84
N ARG A 350 -59.57 22.41 -2.52
CA ARG A 350 -61.03 22.25 -2.53
C ARG A 350 -61.41 20.78 -2.35
N SER A 351 -61.90 20.51 -1.14
CA SER A 351 -62.87 19.49 -0.70
C SER A 351 -63.46 18.53 -1.74
N GLY A 352 -63.41 17.23 -1.43
CA GLY A 352 -64.51 16.31 -1.73
C GLY A 352 -64.12 14.87 -2.06
N VAL A 353 -64.64 13.95 -1.24
CA VAL A 353 -65.02 12.56 -1.54
C VAL A 353 -63.99 11.45 -1.23
N SER A 354 -64.49 10.56 -0.38
CA SER A 354 -63.95 9.32 0.19
C SER A 354 -63.81 8.20 -0.85
N LEU A 355 -62.86 7.26 -0.65
CA LEU A 355 -63.11 5.81 -0.58
C LEU A 355 -61.80 4.97 -0.65
N ASN A 356 -61.68 4.09 0.35
CA ASN A 356 -61.14 2.73 0.34
C ASN A 356 -59.65 2.43 0.06
N TYR A 357 -59.01 1.86 1.08
CA TYR A 357 -57.89 0.91 0.96
C TYR A 357 -58.33 -0.38 0.27
N PRO A 358 -57.39 -1.11 -0.36
CA PRO A 358 -56.86 -2.28 0.35
C PRO A 358 -55.33 -2.46 0.25
N GLN A 359 -54.84 -3.23 1.22
CA GLN A 359 -53.49 -3.78 1.41
C GLN A 359 -53.00 -4.60 0.19
N SER A 360 -51.68 -4.71 -0.01
CA SER A 360 -51.01 -6.02 -0.23
C SER A 360 -49.46 -5.92 -0.27
N THR A 361 -48.84 -6.76 0.58
CA THR A 361 -47.67 -7.64 0.38
C THR A 361 -46.33 -7.13 -0.21
N SER A 362 -45.27 -7.28 0.58
CA SER A 362 -43.84 -7.53 0.23
C SER A 362 -43.64 -8.80 -0.62
N PRO A 363 -42.42 -9.29 -0.98
CA PRO A 363 -41.05 -8.73 -1.06
C PRO A 363 -40.25 -9.12 -2.36
N ASN A 364 -38.96 -8.75 -2.42
CA ASN A 364 -37.82 -9.40 -3.14
C ASN A 364 -37.85 -9.58 -4.67
N THR A 365 -36.82 -9.06 -5.38
CA THR A 365 -35.78 -9.88 -6.03
C THR A 365 -34.71 -9.02 -6.73
N LEU A 366 -33.46 -9.16 -6.29
CA LEU A 366 -32.25 -8.78 -7.03
C LEU A 366 -31.92 -9.92 -8.00
N THR A 367 -32.09 -9.70 -9.30
CA THR A 367 -31.60 -10.59 -10.35
C THR A 367 -30.28 -10.07 -10.92
N LYS A 368 -29.29 -10.96 -10.90
CA LYS A 368 -28.01 -10.90 -11.61
C LYS A 368 -28.20 -10.51 -13.08
N THR A 369 -27.28 -9.72 -13.62
CA THR A 369 -27.05 -9.66 -15.08
C THR A 369 -25.55 -9.72 -15.36
N HIS A 370 -25.12 -10.87 -15.89
CA HIS A 370 -23.93 -11.00 -16.71
C HIS A 370 -24.19 -10.34 -18.06
N VAL A 371 -23.28 -9.47 -18.53
CA VAL A 371 -22.98 -9.35 -19.97
C VAL A 371 -21.48 -9.09 -20.13
N LEU A 372 -20.80 -10.09 -20.70
CA LEU A 372 -19.49 -10.00 -21.33
C LEU A 372 -19.57 -9.14 -22.60
N ALA A 373 -18.61 -8.24 -22.81
CA ALA A 373 -18.27 -7.76 -24.14
C ALA A 373 -16.74 -7.70 -24.30
N LEU A 374 -16.27 -8.53 -25.23
CA LEU A 374 -14.90 -8.92 -25.55
C LEU A 374 -13.98 -7.79 -26.01
N LEU A 375 -12.70 -7.96 -25.65
CA LEU A 375 -11.52 -7.48 -26.36
C LEU A 375 -11.64 -7.69 -27.87
N ARG A 376 -11.41 -6.63 -28.65
CA ARG A 376 -10.99 -6.72 -30.05
C ARG A 376 -9.76 -5.84 -30.24
N THR A 377 -8.60 -6.46 -30.51
CA THR A 377 -7.68 -6.04 -31.58
C THR A 377 -6.49 -7.00 -31.75
N LYS A 378 -6.54 -7.74 -32.87
CA LYS A 378 -5.47 -8.05 -33.84
C LYS A 378 -4.19 -8.82 -33.46
N LYS A 379 -3.96 -9.29 -32.24
CA LYS A 379 -2.76 -10.13 -31.95
C LYS A 379 -3.01 -11.50 -31.31
N ILE A 380 -4.26 -11.94 -31.16
CA ILE A 380 -4.58 -13.28 -30.63
C ILE A 380 -4.06 -14.39 -31.55
N ASP A 381 -4.22 -14.28 -32.86
CA ASP A 381 -3.74 -15.32 -33.78
C ASP A 381 -2.20 -15.47 -33.78
N GLN A 382 -1.47 -14.39 -33.48
CA GLN A 382 -0.02 -14.44 -33.31
C GLN A 382 0.37 -15.05 -31.96
N PHE A 383 -0.40 -14.76 -30.91
CA PHE A 383 -0.19 -15.31 -29.58
C PHE A 383 -0.50 -16.81 -29.52
N GLU A 384 -1.60 -17.25 -30.12
CA GLU A 384 -1.95 -18.67 -30.21
C GLU A 384 -0.89 -19.46 -30.99
N ARG A 385 -0.43 -18.93 -32.13
CA ARG A 385 0.66 -19.56 -32.90
C ARG A 385 1.97 -19.62 -32.11
N TRP A 386 2.29 -18.58 -31.34
CA TRP A 386 3.48 -18.57 -30.49
C TRP A 386 3.38 -19.57 -29.34
N ILE A 387 2.22 -19.70 -28.69
CA ILE A 387 1.96 -20.72 -27.66
C ILE A 387 2.12 -22.12 -28.23
N PHE A 388 1.47 -22.42 -29.37
CA PHE A 388 1.56 -23.75 -29.98
C PHE A 388 3.00 -24.11 -30.40
N ALA A 389 3.75 -23.16 -30.97
CA ALA A 389 5.16 -23.39 -31.32
C ALA A 389 6.06 -23.60 -30.09
N THR A 390 5.75 -22.93 -28.97
CA THR A 390 6.50 -23.05 -27.72
C THR A 390 6.21 -24.39 -27.03
N LEU A 391 4.96 -24.84 -27.03
CA LEU A 391 4.56 -26.14 -26.47
C LEU A 391 5.18 -27.31 -27.26
N GLN A 392 5.19 -27.26 -28.60
CA GLN A 392 5.86 -28.28 -29.42
C GLN A 392 7.37 -28.37 -29.16
N LYS A 393 8.06 -27.24 -28.94
CA LYS A 393 9.49 -27.24 -28.58
C LYS A 393 9.74 -27.89 -27.23
N ILE A 394 8.85 -27.69 -26.26
CA ILE A 394 8.95 -28.29 -24.93
C ILE A 394 8.72 -29.81 -25.01
N GLU A 395 7.75 -30.27 -25.80
CA GLU A 395 7.51 -31.72 -26.02
C GLU A 395 8.66 -32.42 -26.77
N GLN A 396 9.30 -31.76 -27.73
CA GLN A 396 10.46 -32.32 -28.43
C GLN A 396 11.70 -32.42 -27.52
N ASN A 397 11.91 -31.44 -26.64
CA ASN A 397 13.02 -31.46 -25.69
C ASN A 397 12.80 -32.47 -24.54
N SER A 398 11.56 -32.73 -24.14
CA SER A 398 11.24 -33.77 -23.15
C SER A 398 11.35 -35.19 -23.74
N ALA A 399 11.09 -35.37 -25.04
CA ALA A 399 11.29 -36.65 -25.74
C ALA A 399 12.77 -37.00 -25.99
N ILE A 400 13.66 -36.01 -26.13
CA ILE A 400 15.10 -36.25 -26.24
C ILE A 400 15.70 -36.65 -24.88
N SER A 401 15.11 -36.21 -23.77
CA SER A 401 15.58 -36.53 -22.41
C SER A 401 15.15 -37.94 -21.93
N SER A 402 14.11 -38.54 -22.52
CA SER A 402 13.64 -39.90 -22.17
C SER A 402 14.33 -41.02 -22.96
N SER A 403 15.06 -40.71 -24.04
CA SER A 403 15.78 -41.70 -24.85
C SER A 403 17.21 -42.02 -24.35
N TYR A 404 17.72 -41.28 -23.35
CA TYR A 404 19.05 -41.50 -22.76
C TYR A 404 19.06 -42.39 -21.49
N ILE A 405 17.91 -42.90 -21.02
CA ILE A 405 17.82 -43.71 -19.78
C ILE A 405 17.52 -45.20 -20.04
N SER A 406 17.38 -45.64 -21.30
CA SER A 406 17.12 -47.05 -21.66
C SER A 406 18.33 -47.77 -22.28
N SER A 407 19.49 -47.76 -21.59
CA SER A 407 20.58 -48.71 -21.86
C SER A 407 21.42 -48.99 -20.61
N TYR A 408 20.79 -49.54 -19.57
CA TYR A 408 21.51 -50.25 -18.51
C TYR A 408 20.86 -51.62 -18.32
N ASN A 409 21.53 -52.64 -18.82
CA ASN A 409 21.10 -54.03 -18.78
C ASN A 409 21.98 -54.79 -17.77
N PRO A 410 21.51 -55.09 -16.55
CA PRO A 410 22.26 -55.88 -15.59
C PRO A 410 21.86 -57.35 -15.78
N ASN A 411 22.49 -58.01 -16.75
CA ASN A 411 22.56 -59.47 -16.83
C ASN A 411 23.64 -59.88 -17.85
N ARG A 412 24.85 -60.11 -17.36
CA ARG A 412 25.75 -61.14 -17.91
C ARG A 412 26.81 -61.52 -16.89
N GLU A 413 26.77 -62.80 -16.55
CA GLU A 413 27.75 -63.56 -15.78
C GLU A 413 29.16 -63.43 -16.37
N GLY A 414 30.14 -63.57 -15.47
CA GLY A 414 31.58 -63.61 -15.71
C GLY A 414 32.33 -63.57 -14.38
#